data_AF-A0A2E3JSE0-F1
#
_entry.id   AF-A0A2E3JSE0-F1
#
_cell.length_a   1.000
_cell.length_b   1.000
_cell.length_c   1.000
_cell.angle_alpha   90.00
_cell.angle_beta   90.00
_cell.angle_gamma   90.00
#
_symmetry.space_group_name_H-M   'P 1'
#
loop_
_entity.id
_entity.type
_entity.pdbx_description
1 polymer ?
#
loop_
_entity_poly.entity_id
_entity_poly.type
_entity_poly.pdbx_seq_one_letter_code
_entity_poly.pdbx_strand_id
1 'polypeptide(L)'
;MYEILKLIHLIGASIWLGGMILMGALMPTLRANGGTDIQVKSLAQRFGTVGWGAYFLALVTGFAMFFYAWSMDTLNIFFHLKMAFIIVAGGLTYLHSKAGDLSAKNKGMIQGLILLSTIGIFYSAIQFTS
;
A
#
# COMPACT_ATOMS: atom_id res chain seq x y z
N MET A 1 4.67 2.41 -24.99
CA MET A 1 5.48 2.49 -23.75
C MET A 1 4.62 2.83 -22.53
N TYR A 2 3.82 3.90 -22.57
CA TYR A 2 2.94 4.30 -21.46
C TYR A 2 1.99 3.20 -20.96
N GLU A 3 1.33 2.47 -21.88
CA GLU A 3 0.41 1.39 -21.51
C GLU A 3 1.08 0.23 -20.74
N ILE A 4 2.32 -0.12 -21.10
CA ILE A 4 3.12 -1.13 -20.38
C ILE A 4 3.45 -0.63 -18.98
N LEU A 5 3.83 0.65 -18.87
CA LEU A 5 4.12 1.28 -17.58
C LEU A 5 2.90 1.30 -16.67
N LYS A 6 1.71 1.62 -17.22
CA LYS A 6 0.43 1.57 -16.54
C LYS A 6 0.09 0.15 -16.07
N LEU A 7 0.32 -0.87 -16.90
CA LEU A 7 0.13 -2.27 -16.52
C LEU A 7 1.00 -2.65 -15.32
N ILE A 8 2.30 -2.34 -15.36
CA ILE A 8 3.23 -2.63 -14.25
C ILE A 8 2.82 -1.88 -12.98
N HIS A 9 2.39 -0.62 -13.12
CA HIS A 9 1.87 0.16 -12.00
C HIS A 9 0.66 -0.51 -11.35
N LEU A 10 -0.31 -0.96 -12.15
CA LEU A 10 -1.51 -1.65 -11.65
C LEU A 10 -1.19 -2.99 -11.00
N ILE A 11 -0.19 -3.72 -11.49
CA ILE A 11 0.31 -4.94 -10.83
C ILE A 11 0.87 -4.59 -9.44
N GLY A 12 1.74 -3.59 -9.32
CA GLY A 12 2.27 -3.15 -8.02
C GLY A 12 1.15 -2.69 -7.07
N ALA A 13 0.25 -1.86 -7.58
CA ALA A 13 -0.87 -1.30 -6.80
C ALA A 13 -1.85 -2.39 -6.33
N SER A 14 -2.13 -3.40 -7.16
CA SER A 14 -3.02 -4.52 -6.80
C SER A 14 -2.39 -5.45 -5.78
N ILE A 15 -1.09 -5.75 -5.89
CA ILE A 15 -0.36 -6.54 -4.87
C ILE A 15 -0.34 -5.80 -3.53
N TRP A 16 -0.13 -4.47 -3.55
CA TRP A 16 -0.16 -3.65 -2.35
C TRP A 16 -1.53 -3.70 -1.66
N LEU A 17 -2.59 -3.29 -2.35
CA LEU A 17 -3.94 -3.24 -1.78
C LEU A 17 -4.47 -4.63 -1.43
N GLY A 18 -4.45 -5.56 -2.39
CA GLY A 18 -4.96 -6.91 -2.23
C GLY A 18 -4.18 -7.70 -1.19
N GLY A 19 -2.86 -7.53 -1.15
CA GLY A 19 -2.00 -8.14 -0.15
C GLY A 19 -2.31 -7.71 1.27
N MET A 20 -2.55 -6.41 1.50
CA MET A 20 -2.95 -5.90 2.81
C MET A 20 -4.31 -6.44 3.27
N ILE A 21 -5.27 -6.53 2.35
CA ILE A 21 -6.60 -7.11 2.62
C ILE A 21 -6.45 -8.59 2.98
N LEU A 22 -5.71 -9.35 2.15
CA LEU A 22 -5.44 -10.77 2.38
C LEU A 22 -4.78 -10.99 3.73
N MET A 23 -3.73 -10.25 4.07
CA MET A 23 -3.03 -10.40 5.34
C MET A 23 -3.90 -9.99 6.53
N GLY A 24 -4.71 -8.94 6.38
CA GLY A 24 -5.69 -8.53 7.38
C GLY A 24 -6.71 -9.62 7.72
N ALA A 25 -7.12 -10.42 6.73
CA ALA A 25 -8.02 -11.56 6.92
C ALA A 25 -7.28 -12.83 7.39
N LEU A 26 -6.10 -13.10 6.83
CA LEU A 26 -5.36 -14.33 7.05
C LEU A 26 -4.72 -14.42 8.44
N MET A 27 -4.15 -13.32 8.94
CA MET A 27 -3.41 -13.35 10.21
C MET A 27 -4.31 -13.67 11.43
N PRO A 28 -5.53 -13.10 11.56
CA PRO A 28 -6.45 -13.49 12.63
C PRO A 28 -6.85 -14.97 12.55
N THR A 29 -7.15 -15.48 11.36
CA THR A 29 -7.53 -16.89 11.16
C THR A 29 -6.38 -17.83 11.50
N LEU A 30 -5.15 -17.49 11.11
CA LEU A 30 -3.96 -18.28 11.49
C LEU A 30 -3.82 -18.38 13.02
N ARG A 31 -4.00 -17.26 13.73
CA ARG A 31 -3.95 -17.24 15.20
C ARG A 31 -5.09 -18.04 15.84
N ALA A 32 -6.31 -17.90 15.32
CA ALA A 32 -7.48 -18.58 15.86
C ALA A 32 -7.40 -20.12 15.75
N ASN A 33 -6.63 -20.63 14.78
CA ASN A 33 -6.47 -22.06 14.52
C ASN A 33 -5.15 -22.64 15.07
N GLY A 34 -4.59 -22.03 16.12
CA GLY A 34 -3.40 -22.56 16.80
C GLY A 34 -2.06 -22.23 16.12
N GLY A 35 -2.05 -21.30 15.17
CA GLY A 35 -0.81 -20.81 14.55
C GLY A 35 0.10 -20.15 15.58
N THR A 36 1.36 -20.58 15.61
CA THR A 36 2.38 -20.07 16.54
C THR A 36 2.80 -18.64 16.19
N ASP A 37 3.31 -17.90 17.18
CA ASP A 37 3.85 -16.55 16.94
C ASP A 37 5.00 -16.54 15.93
N ILE A 38 5.79 -17.62 15.88
CA ILE A 38 6.87 -17.79 14.90
C ILE A 38 6.31 -17.87 13.48
N GLN A 39 5.23 -18.63 13.26
CA GLN A 39 4.57 -18.73 11.95
C GLN A 39 3.96 -17.39 11.52
N VAL A 40 3.25 -16.71 12.43
CA VAL A 40 2.67 -15.39 12.17
C VAL A 40 3.76 -14.38 11.79
N LYS A 41 4.87 -14.36 12.56
CA LYS A 41 5.99 -13.46 12.31
C LYS A 41 6.68 -13.77 10.97
N SER A 42 6.94 -15.04 10.68
CA SER A 42 7.59 -15.47 9.43
C SER A 42 6.76 -15.06 8.20
N LEU A 43 5.46 -15.31 8.24
CA LEU A 43 4.54 -14.95 7.16
C LEU A 43 4.44 -13.42 6.99
N ALA A 44 4.34 -12.68 8.09
CA ALA A 44 4.32 -11.22 8.08
C ALA A 44 5.62 -10.62 7.51
N GLN A 45 6.79 -11.17 7.85
CA GLN A 45 8.08 -10.73 7.31
C GLN A 45 8.20 -11.01 5.81
N ARG A 46 7.76 -12.20 5.37
CA ARG A 46 7.75 -12.57 3.95
C ARG A 46 6.82 -11.66 3.16
N PHE A 47 5.62 -11.42 3.68
CA PHE A 47 4.70 -10.46 3.10
C PHE A 47 5.29 -9.06 3.07
N GLY A 48 5.94 -8.60 4.14
CA GLY A 48 6.58 -7.28 4.19
C GLY A 48 7.58 -7.07 3.06
N THR A 49 8.36 -8.10 2.71
CA THR A 49 9.29 -8.05 1.57
C THR A 49 8.56 -7.85 0.24
N VAL A 50 7.50 -8.63 0.00
CA VAL A 50 6.68 -8.54 -1.22
C VAL A 50 5.92 -7.22 -1.29
N GLY A 51 5.32 -6.80 -0.17
CA GLY A 51 4.57 -5.56 -0.04
C GLY A 51 5.43 -4.33 -0.30
N TRP A 52 6.62 -4.25 0.30
CA TRP A 52 7.56 -3.15 0.00
C TRP A 52 7.98 -3.13 -1.46
N GLY A 53 8.27 -4.30 -2.04
CA GLY A 53 8.57 -4.40 -3.47
C GLY A 53 7.43 -3.87 -4.35
N ALA A 54 6.19 -4.24 -4.03
CA ALA A 54 4.99 -3.78 -4.74
C ALA A 54 4.75 -2.27 -4.57
N TYR A 55 4.94 -1.73 -3.36
CA TYR A 55 4.84 -0.29 -3.08
C TYR A 55 5.83 0.50 -3.91
N PHE A 56 7.12 0.13 -3.88
CA PHE A 56 8.14 0.81 -4.64
C PHE A 56 7.93 0.67 -6.15
N LEU A 57 7.49 -0.50 -6.63
CA LEU A 57 7.14 -0.70 -8.02
C LEU A 57 6.04 0.26 -8.45
N ALA A 58 4.94 0.35 -7.68
CA ALA A 58 3.85 1.28 -7.95
C ALA A 58 4.31 2.74 -7.88
N LEU A 59 5.12 3.10 -6.89
CA LEU A 59 5.64 4.45 -6.71
C LEU A 59 6.49 4.90 -7.90
N VAL A 60 7.52 4.11 -8.26
CA VAL A 60 8.45 4.41 -9.35
C VAL A 60 7.72 4.49 -10.69
N THR A 61 6.85 3.52 -10.98
CA THR A 61 6.07 3.53 -12.22
C THR A 61 5.06 4.68 -12.27
N GLY A 62 4.50 5.07 -11.12
CA GLY A 62 3.61 6.24 -11.01
C GLY A 62 4.33 7.55 -11.35
N PHE A 63 5.53 7.75 -10.81
CA PHE A 63 6.37 8.90 -11.17
C PHE A 63 6.79 8.88 -12.64
N ALA A 64 7.16 7.71 -13.17
CA ALA A 64 7.50 7.58 -14.58
C ALA A 64 6.31 7.94 -15.50
N MET A 65 5.08 7.58 -15.13
CA MET A 65 3.88 8.00 -15.87
C MET A 65 3.68 9.51 -15.80
N PHE A 66 3.87 10.12 -14.63
CA PHE A 66 3.81 11.56 -14.43
C PHE A 66 4.80 12.29 -15.35
N PHE A 67 6.08 11.91 -15.33
CA PHE A 67 7.10 12.56 -16.17
C PHE A 67 6.91 12.33 -17.67
N TYR A 68 6.23 11.24 -18.06
CA TYR A 68 6.01 10.91 -19.46
C TYR A 68 4.78 11.62 -20.05
N ALA A 69 3.69 11.75 -19.29
CA ALA A 69 2.37 12.10 -19.82
C ALA A 69 1.73 13.37 -19.22
N TRP A 70 2.21 13.88 -18.09
CA TRP A 70 1.54 14.97 -17.36
C TRP A 70 2.43 16.21 -17.25
N SER A 71 1.84 17.38 -17.46
CA SER A 71 2.46 18.69 -17.21
C SER A 71 1.93 19.29 -15.90
N MET A 72 2.61 20.32 -15.37
CA MET A 72 2.16 20.97 -14.13
C MET A 72 0.75 21.56 -14.25
N ASP A 73 0.35 22.00 -15.44
CA ASP A 73 -0.98 22.55 -15.70
C ASP A 73 -2.09 21.49 -15.64
N THR A 74 -1.75 20.20 -15.73
CA THR A 74 -2.72 19.09 -15.64
C THR A 74 -3.03 18.69 -14.20
N LEU A 75 -2.30 19.21 -13.20
CA LEU A 75 -2.43 18.78 -11.82
C LEU A 75 -3.58 19.49 -11.11
N ASN A 76 -4.57 18.71 -10.67
CA ASN A 76 -5.68 19.19 -9.86
C ASN A 76 -5.52 18.78 -8.39
N ILE A 77 -6.47 19.21 -7.54
CA ILE A 77 -6.47 18.90 -6.11
C ILE A 77 -6.38 17.40 -5.81
N PHE A 78 -6.98 16.54 -6.65
CA PHE A 78 -6.96 15.10 -6.44
C PHE A 78 -5.58 14.49 -6.66
N PHE A 79 -4.77 15.04 -7.57
CA PHE A 79 -3.36 14.65 -7.67
C PHE A 79 -2.62 14.92 -6.34
N HIS A 80 -2.80 16.11 -5.76
CA HIS A 80 -2.15 16.45 -4.49
C HIS A 80 -2.64 15.59 -3.32
N LEU A 81 -3.95 15.31 -3.25
CA LEU A 81 -4.52 14.38 -2.26
C LEU A 81 -3.94 12.97 -2.41
N LYS A 82 -3.81 12.47 -3.65
CA LYS A 82 -3.19 11.18 -3.94
C LYS A 82 -1.77 11.11 -3.40
N MET A 83 -0.96 12.15 -3.66
CA MET A 83 0.42 12.22 -3.18
C MET A 83 0.50 12.28 -1.65
N ALA A 84 -0.38 13.04 -1.01
CA ALA A 84 -0.48 13.08 0.45
C ALA A 84 -0.80 11.70 1.04
N PHE A 85 -1.79 10.99 0.48
CA PHE A 85 -2.13 9.64 0.92
C PHE A 85 -1.00 8.63 0.69
N ILE A 86 -0.24 8.74 -0.41
CA ILE A 86 0.94 7.89 -0.67
C ILE A 86 1.99 8.07 0.44
N ILE A 87 2.27 9.31 0.83
CA ILE A 87 3.24 9.63 1.90
C ILE A 87 2.74 9.10 3.23
N VAL A 88 1.47 9.33 3.57
CA VAL A 88 0.87 8.83 4.82
C VAL A 88 0.87 7.30 4.86
N ALA A 89 0.42 6.63 3.79
CA ALA A 89 0.40 5.18 3.72
C ALA A 89 1.82 4.59 3.83
N GLY A 90 2.80 5.15 3.13
CA GLY A 90 4.20 4.72 3.19
C GLY A 90 4.80 4.92 4.58
N GLY A 91 4.58 6.09 5.19
CA GLY A 91 5.05 6.41 6.53
C GLY A 91 4.44 5.51 7.60
N LEU A 92 3.12 5.31 7.57
CA LEU A 92 2.44 4.39 8.48
C LEU A 92 2.90 2.94 8.29
N THR A 93 3.14 2.51 7.04
CA THR A 93 3.67 1.16 6.76
C THR A 93 5.08 1.00 7.32
N TYR A 94 5.93 2.01 7.16
CA TYR A 94 7.26 2.01 7.76
C TYR A 94 7.19 1.89 9.28
N LEU A 95 6.38 2.71 9.93
CA LEU A 95 6.15 2.65 11.37
C LEU A 95 5.61 1.27 11.80
N HIS A 96 4.62 0.74 11.09
CA HIS A 96 4.05 -0.59 11.34
C HIS A 96 5.11 -1.70 11.24
N SER A 97 6.01 -1.61 10.27
CA SER A 97 7.08 -2.61 10.07
C SER A 97 8.14 -2.60 11.18
N LYS A 98 8.31 -1.47 11.88
CA LYS A 98 9.26 -1.29 12.98
C LYS A 98 8.63 -1.48 14.37
N ALA A 99 7.31 -1.47 14.45
CA ALA A 99 6.55 -1.53 15.69
C ALA A 99 6.47 -2.94 16.31
N GLY A 100 7.62 -3.52 16.67
CA GLY A 100 7.72 -4.86 17.27
C GLY A 100 6.87 -5.03 18.53
N ASP A 101 6.89 -4.02 19.40
CA ASP A 101 6.37 -4.12 20.78
C ASP A 101 4.95 -3.58 20.95
N LEU A 102 4.30 -3.12 19.88
CA LEU A 102 2.93 -2.65 19.96
C LEU A 102 1.95 -3.80 20.21
N SER A 103 0.93 -3.52 21.02
CA SER A 103 -0.21 -4.41 21.24
C SER A 103 -0.91 -4.76 19.92
N ALA A 104 -1.57 -5.91 19.88
CA ALA A 104 -2.30 -6.36 18.70
C ALA A 104 -3.37 -5.34 18.25
N LYS A 105 -4.05 -4.69 19.21
CA LYS A 105 -5.02 -3.62 18.94
C LYS A 105 -4.39 -2.43 18.21
N ASN A 106 -3.23 -1.95 18.68
CA ASN A 106 -2.55 -0.80 18.09
C ASN A 106 -2.00 -1.13 16.69
N LYS A 107 -1.47 -2.35 16.50
CA LYS A 107 -1.06 -2.84 15.18
C LYS A 107 -2.24 -2.89 14.21
N GLY A 108 -3.38 -3.42 14.65
CA GLY A 108 -4.61 -3.45 13.85
C GLY A 108 -5.11 -2.05 13.48
N MET A 109 -5.05 -1.10 14.41
CA MET A 109 -5.44 0.29 14.14
C MET A 109 -4.53 0.95 13.09
N ILE A 110 -3.21 0.79 13.20
CA ILE A 110 -2.26 1.30 12.20
C ILE A 110 -2.53 0.65 10.84
N GLN A 111 -2.74 -0.67 10.80
CA GLN A 111 -3.10 -1.38 9.56
C GLN A 111 -4.40 -0.84 8.93
N GLY A 112 -5.41 -0.53 9.74
CA GLY A 112 -6.64 0.11 9.28
C GLY A 112 -6.39 1.49 8.67
N LEU A 113 -5.56 2.31 9.30
CA LEU A 113 -5.18 3.63 8.77
C LEU A 113 -4.38 3.53 7.46
N ILE A 114 -3.50 2.53 7.33
CA ILE A 114 -2.79 2.26 6.07
C ILE A 114 -3.78 1.88 4.97
N LEU A 115 -4.74 1.00 5.27
CA LEU A 115 -5.77 0.58 4.31
C LEU A 115 -6.64 1.77 3.87
N LEU A 116 -7.14 2.58 4.81
CA LEU A 116 -7.93 3.77 4.52
C LEU A 116 -7.16 4.78 3.68
N SER A 117 -5.89 5.03 4.02
CA SER A 117 -5.02 5.89 3.22
C SER A 117 -4.85 5.34 1.81
N THR A 118 -4.66 4.02 1.68
CA THR A 118 -4.53 3.35 0.39
C THR A 118 -5.79 3.46 -0.45
N ILE A 119 -6.98 3.29 0.14
CA ILE A 119 -8.26 3.54 -0.55
C ILE A 119 -8.34 5.00 -1.01
N GLY A 120 -7.89 5.95 -0.18
CA GLY A 120 -7.76 7.36 -0.55
C GLY A 120 -6.88 7.59 -1.78
N ILE A 121 -5.77 6.86 -1.92
CA ILE A 121 -4.91 6.89 -3.13
C ILE A 121 -5.72 6.49 -4.37
N PHE A 122 -6.48 5.40 -4.32
CA PHE A 122 -7.26 4.93 -5.47
C PHE A 122 -8.41 5.86 -5.80
N TYR A 123 -9.16 6.32 -4.80
CA TYR A 123 -10.27 7.27 -5.01
C TYR A 123 -9.77 8.56 -5.67
N SER A 124 -8.72 9.16 -5.11
CA SER A 124 -8.12 10.37 -5.68
C SER A 124 -7.51 10.14 -7.07
N ALA A 125 -6.96 8.95 -7.35
CA ALA A 125 -6.50 8.61 -8.69
C ALA A 125 -7.64 8.56 -9.71
N ILE A 126 -8.80 7.99 -9.36
CA ILE A 126 -9.98 7.94 -10.23
C ILE A 126 -10.49 9.35 -10.54
N GLN A 127 -10.62 10.18 -9.49
CA GLN A 127 -11.09 11.57 -9.62
C GLN A 127 -10.11 12.45 -10.39
N PHE A 128 -8.81 12.18 -10.29
CA PHE A 128 -7.80 12.89 -11.07
C PHE A 128 -7.93 12.62 -12.58
N THR A 129 -8.32 11.41 -12.97
CA THR A 129 -8.42 11.00 -14.38
C THR A 129 -9.80 11.16 -15.02
N SER A 130 -10.81 11.57 -14.23
CA SER A 130 -12.18 11.81 -14.69
C SER A 130 -12.34 13.25 -15.19
#